data_AF-A0A0L0MC26-F1
#
_entry.id   AF-A0A0L0MC26-F1
#
_cell.length_a   1.000
_cell.length_b   1.000
_cell.length_c   1.000
_cell.angle_alpha   90.00
_cell.angle_beta   90.00
_cell.angle_gamma   90.00
#
_symmetry.space_group_name_H-M   'P 1'
#
loop_
_entity.id
_entity.type
_entity.pdbx_description
1 polymer ?
#
loop_
_entity_poly.entity_id
_entity_poly.type
_entity_poly.pdbx_seq_one_letter_code
_entity_poly.pdbx_strand_id
1 'polypeptide(L)'
;MNTKLMTRLSVFALTGALLAGCQTQQGTNTAVGTGAGAATGAAIGAIFGGGKGAAIGAGAGAAAGGIVGYNWQNIKNKISGDSKGTGTQVTEQQDGSLKVNIPNSISFDTNSYAIKPSFDPVLNSVTQTMQQHPELIANVVGHTDNTSQPAYNQTLSQNRAQSVASFIATHGVAAQRLSASGMGQNQPIADNSTEAGRAQNRRVEIYLRATAQPGQSQ
;
A
#
# COMPACT_ATOMS: atom_id res chain seq x y z
N MET A 1 -11.57 -30.49 85.19
CA MET A 1 -11.83 -29.03 85.22
C MET A 1 -11.74 -28.49 83.80
N ASN A 2 -12.83 -27.84 83.36
CA ASN A 2 -12.87 -26.71 82.44
C ASN A 2 -12.88 -26.93 80.91
N THR A 3 -14.10 -27.14 80.40
CA THR A 3 -14.86 -26.35 79.38
C THR A 3 -14.21 -25.69 78.13
N LYS A 4 -15.00 -25.84 77.04
CA LYS A 4 -15.35 -24.92 75.92
C LYS A 4 -14.40 -24.87 74.71
N LEU A 5 -14.82 -25.32 73.52
CA LEU A 5 -15.77 -24.72 72.54
C LEU A 5 -15.03 -23.84 71.53
N MET A 6 -14.95 -24.25 70.25
CA MET A 6 -15.50 -23.49 69.12
C MET A 6 -15.17 -24.12 67.76
N THR A 7 -16.25 -24.47 67.08
CA THR A 7 -16.40 -24.80 65.65
C THR A 7 -15.88 -23.68 64.74
N ARG A 8 -15.02 -24.02 63.77
CA ARG A 8 -14.94 -23.29 62.49
C ARG A 8 -14.83 -24.26 61.33
N LEU A 9 -15.92 -24.32 60.58
CA LEU A 9 -16.05 -24.86 59.24
C LEU A 9 -15.16 -24.04 58.29
N SER A 10 -14.28 -24.66 57.51
CA SER A 10 -13.76 -24.10 56.25
C SER A 10 -13.16 -25.23 55.42
N VAL A 11 -14.00 -25.77 54.54
CA VAL A 11 -13.58 -26.56 53.37
C VAL A 11 -12.88 -25.60 52.42
N PHE A 12 -11.60 -25.82 52.11
CA PHE A 12 -10.95 -25.19 50.97
C PHE A 12 -10.54 -26.26 49.97
N ALA A 13 -11.17 -26.16 48.81
CA ALA A 13 -11.10 -27.07 47.68
C ALA A 13 -9.93 -26.73 46.74
N LEU A 14 -9.41 -27.79 46.14
CA LEU A 14 -8.88 -27.93 44.78
C LEU A 14 -7.78 -26.96 44.27
N THR A 15 -6.56 -27.51 44.26
CA THR A 15 -5.70 -27.74 43.09
C THR A 15 -5.97 -26.97 41.78
N GLY A 16 -4.96 -26.18 41.39
CA GLY A 16 -4.30 -26.29 40.08
C GLY A 16 -4.77 -25.37 38.94
N ALA A 17 -4.07 -24.26 38.73
CA ALA A 17 -4.07 -23.56 37.43
C ALA A 17 -2.69 -22.90 37.16
N LEU A 18 -2.01 -23.55 36.21
CA LEU A 18 -0.99 -23.12 35.25
C LEU A 18 -0.48 -21.66 35.31
N LEU A 19 0.86 -21.56 35.29
CA LEU A 19 1.67 -20.37 35.06
C LEU A 19 1.28 -19.68 33.74
N ALA A 20 0.63 -18.52 33.81
CA ALA A 20 0.58 -17.57 32.72
C ALA A 20 1.84 -16.69 32.77
N GLY A 21 2.87 -17.09 32.04
CA GLY A 21 3.99 -16.20 31.72
C GLY A 21 3.48 -15.10 30.80
N CYS A 22 3.44 -13.85 31.28
CA CYS A 22 3.46 -12.69 30.39
C CYS A 22 4.92 -12.46 30.00
N GLN A 23 5.31 -12.95 28.82
CA GLN A 23 6.56 -12.54 28.20
C GLN A 23 6.27 -11.93 26.84
N THR A 24 6.29 -10.59 26.83
CA THR A 24 6.42 -9.75 25.66
C THR A 24 7.72 -10.14 24.94
N GLN A 25 7.61 -10.68 23.73
CA GLN A 25 8.75 -10.79 22.83
C GLN A 25 8.37 -10.27 21.45
N GLN A 26 8.68 -8.99 21.30
CA GLN A 26 8.85 -8.30 20.04
C GLN A 26 10.01 -8.97 19.31
N GLY A 27 9.67 -9.79 18.31
CA GLY A 27 10.61 -10.54 17.49
C GLY A 27 10.06 -10.67 16.09
N THR A 28 10.62 -9.88 15.18
CA THR A 28 10.59 -10.06 13.73
C THR A 28 10.75 -11.53 13.35
N ASN A 29 9.71 -12.16 12.81
CA ASN A 29 9.70 -13.16 11.74
C ASN A 29 8.29 -13.76 11.58
N THR A 30 7.64 -13.36 10.48
CA THR A 30 6.70 -14.12 9.66
C THR A 30 6.15 -15.44 10.25
N ALA A 31 4.99 -15.35 10.92
CA ALA A 31 4.07 -16.46 11.05
C ALA A 31 2.95 -16.30 10.01
N VAL A 32 3.26 -16.72 8.78
CA VAL A 32 2.25 -17.12 7.81
C VAL A 32 1.60 -18.38 8.35
N GLY A 33 0.30 -18.31 8.64
CA GLY A 33 -0.51 -19.50 8.91
C GLY A 33 -1.58 -19.29 9.99
N THR A 34 -2.80 -19.72 9.66
CA THR A 34 -3.90 -20.00 10.60
C THR A 34 -4.65 -18.81 11.21
N GLY A 35 -5.09 -17.90 10.33
CA GLY A 35 -6.09 -16.87 10.63
C GLY A 35 -6.56 -16.15 9.36
N ALA A 36 -6.74 -16.91 8.28
CA ALA A 36 -6.95 -16.40 6.93
C ALA A 36 -8.32 -15.72 6.79
N GLY A 37 -8.37 -14.40 6.90
CA GLY A 37 -9.51 -13.61 6.42
C GLY A 37 -9.73 -12.24 7.08
N ALA A 38 -9.38 -12.06 8.36
CA ALA A 38 -9.81 -10.87 9.11
C ALA A 38 -8.67 -9.87 9.47
N ALA A 39 -7.40 -10.25 9.37
CA ALA A 39 -6.29 -9.38 9.76
C ALA A 39 -5.76 -8.47 8.63
N THR A 40 -6.09 -8.76 7.37
CA THR A 40 -5.44 -8.12 6.22
C THR A 40 -6.08 -6.79 5.81
N GLY A 41 -7.32 -6.51 6.26
CA GLY A 41 -8.01 -5.26 5.95
C GLY A 41 -7.46 -4.05 6.72
N ALA A 42 -6.88 -4.26 7.91
CA ALA A 42 -6.28 -3.19 8.70
C ALA A 42 -4.89 -2.76 8.18
N ALA A 43 -4.19 -3.65 7.44
CA ALA A 43 -2.81 -3.41 7.05
C ALA A 43 -2.67 -2.35 5.94
N ILE A 44 -3.64 -2.20 5.04
CA ILE A 44 -3.55 -1.17 3.98
C ILE A 44 -3.73 0.23 4.58
N GLY A 45 -4.61 0.38 5.57
CA GLY A 45 -4.75 1.62 6.34
C GLY A 45 -3.62 1.88 7.35
N ALA A 46 -3.00 0.81 7.89
CA ALA A 46 -1.94 0.92 8.90
C ALA A 46 -0.53 1.10 8.31
N ILE A 47 -0.26 0.62 7.10
CA ILE A 47 1.09 0.70 6.49
C ILE A 47 1.32 2.08 5.83
N PHE A 48 0.28 2.74 5.32
CA PHE A 48 0.44 4.01 4.57
C PHE A 48 0.05 5.29 5.33
N GLY A 49 -0.54 5.17 6.53
CA GLY A 49 -0.86 6.35 7.34
C GLY A 49 -0.91 6.02 8.83
N GLY A 50 0.25 6.07 9.49
CA GLY A 50 0.35 5.91 10.94
C GLY A 50 -0.71 6.73 11.70
N GLY A 51 -1.44 6.08 12.60
CA GLY A 51 -2.39 6.64 13.58
C GLY A 51 -3.63 7.37 13.05
N LYS A 52 -3.54 8.11 11.94
CA LYS A 52 -4.60 8.97 11.36
C LYS A 52 -5.09 8.46 10.00
N GLY A 53 -4.36 7.58 9.32
CA GLY A 53 -4.76 7.00 8.02
C GLY A 53 -5.71 5.81 8.11
N ALA A 54 -5.75 5.12 9.25
CA ALA A 54 -6.63 3.97 9.48
C ALA A 54 -8.13 4.31 9.41
N ALA A 55 -8.51 5.55 9.80
CA ALA A 55 -9.91 5.97 9.79
C ALA A 55 -10.41 6.37 8.39
N ILE A 56 -9.54 6.91 7.53
CA ILE A 56 -9.91 7.32 6.17
C ILE A 56 -9.96 6.11 5.22
N GLY A 57 -9.17 5.06 5.49
CA GLY A 57 -9.15 3.82 4.71
C GLY A 57 -10.27 2.81 5.02
N ALA A 58 -10.99 2.97 6.14
CA ALA A 58 -11.97 1.99 6.61
C ALA A 58 -13.25 1.91 5.74
N GLY A 59 -13.52 2.91 4.90
CA GLY A 59 -14.71 2.94 4.04
C GLY A 59 -14.54 2.30 2.65
N ALA A 60 -13.32 2.01 2.20
CA ALA A 60 -13.08 1.67 0.79
C ALA A 60 -11.98 0.62 0.51
N GLY A 61 -11.27 0.06 1.49
CA GLY A 61 -10.10 -0.78 1.21
C GLY A 61 -9.92 -1.98 2.14
N ALA A 62 -10.72 -3.04 1.95
CA ALA A 62 -10.53 -4.32 2.66
C ALA A 62 -9.89 -5.44 1.81
N ALA A 63 -9.57 -5.22 0.53
CA ALA A 63 -9.09 -6.29 -0.35
C ALA A 63 -7.84 -5.86 -1.12
N ALA A 64 -6.65 -6.16 -0.58
CA ALA A 64 -5.39 -6.21 -1.33
C ALA A 64 -4.21 -6.66 -0.44
N GLY A 65 -4.29 -7.87 0.12
CA GLY A 65 -3.11 -8.57 0.61
C GLY A 65 -2.30 -9.05 -0.58
N GLY A 66 -1.08 -8.54 -0.75
CA GLY A 66 -0.15 -9.05 -1.75
C GLY A 66 0.60 -10.27 -1.19
N ILE A 67 0.97 -11.22 -2.05
CA ILE A 67 1.96 -12.25 -1.71
C ILE A 67 3.38 -11.65 -1.74
N VAL A 68 4.25 -12.11 -0.84
CA VAL A 68 5.67 -11.78 -0.86
C VAL A 68 6.40 -12.86 -1.67
N GLY A 69 7.37 -12.46 -2.52
CA GLY A 69 8.16 -13.40 -3.33
C GLY A 69 7.66 -13.60 -4.77
N TYR A 70 6.84 -12.69 -5.28
CA TYR A 70 6.49 -12.66 -6.70
C TYR A 70 7.73 -12.36 -7.56
N ASN A 71 7.90 -13.07 -8.68
CA ASN A 71 9.05 -12.85 -9.56
C ASN A 71 8.82 -11.60 -10.44
N TRP A 72 9.33 -10.46 -9.98
CA TRP A 72 9.22 -9.19 -10.68
C TRP A 72 10.20 -9.00 -11.84
N GLN A 73 11.15 -9.92 -12.07
CA GLN A 73 12.28 -9.66 -12.97
C GLN A 73 11.83 -9.30 -14.39
N ASN A 74 10.92 -10.10 -14.97
CA ASN A 74 10.43 -9.89 -16.33
C ASN A 74 9.57 -8.61 -16.44
N ILE A 75 8.69 -8.38 -15.47
CA ILE A 75 7.82 -7.20 -15.43
C ILE A 75 8.65 -5.93 -15.27
N LYS A 76 9.62 -5.94 -14.33
CA LYS A 76 10.55 -4.83 -14.12
C LYS A 76 11.32 -4.51 -15.38
N ASN A 77 11.88 -5.53 -16.04
CA ASN A 77 12.63 -5.33 -17.29
C ASN A 77 11.77 -4.75 -18.41
N LYS A 78 10.53 -5.25 -18.55
CA LYS A 78 9.56 -4.72 -19.51
C LYS A 78 9.22 -3.25 -19.23
N ILE A 79 8.70 -2.95 -18.05
CA ILE A 79 8.27 -1.59 -17.70
C ILE A 79 9.46 -0.63 -17.73
N SER A 80 10.62 -1.03 -17.20
CA SER A 80 11.83 -0.21 -17.25
C SER A 80 12.34 -0.01 -18.68
N GLY A 81 12.15 -0.99 -19.57
CA GLY A 81 12.50 -0.90 -20.98
C GLY A 81 11.61 0.05 -21.74
N ASP A 82 10.29 -0.10 -21.58
CA ASP A 82 9.25 0.70 -22.24
C ASP A 82 9.23 2.15 -21.74
N SER A 83 9.75 2.41 -20.53
CA SER A 83 9.87 3.74 -19.92
C SER A 83 11.25 4.37 -20.03
N LYS A 84 12.15 3.83 -20.87
CA LYS A 84 13.48 4.44 -21.06
C LYS A 84 13.35 5.89 -21.56
N GLY A 85 14.14 6.78 -20.96
CA GLY A 85 14.19 8.20 -21.33
C GLY A 85 13.09 9.07 -20.70
N THR A 86 12.14 8.50 -19.96
CA THR A 86 11.07 9.28 -19.32
C THR A 86 11.42 9.76 -17.90
N GLY A 87 12.52 9.25 -17.33
CA GLY A 87 12.87 9.46 -15.93
C GLY A 87 12.07 8.60 -14.94
N THR A 88 11.24 7.67 -15.44
CA THR A 88 10.54 6.68 -14.61
C THR A 88 11.52 5.72 -13.96
N GLN A 89 11.30 5.44 -12.68
CA GLN A 89 12.10 4.49 -11.91
C GLN A 89 11.24 3.30 -11.51
N VAL A 90 11.71 2.09 -11.78
CA VAL A 90 11.00 0.85 -11.44
C VAL A 90 11.79 0.09 -10.39
N THR A 91 11.26 0.01 -9.19
CA THR A 91 11.96 -0.53 -8.01
C THR A 91 11.07 -1.48 -7.24
N GLU A 92 11.61 -2.65 -6.91
CA GLU A 92 10.97 -3.55 -5.94
C GLU A 92 11.06 -2.94 -4.54
N GLN A 93 9.97 -3.00 -3.80
CA GLN A 93 9.86 -2.49 -2.44
C GLN A 93 10.05 -3.62 -1.43
N GLN A 94 10.38 -3.27 -0.20
CA GLN A 94 10.57 -4.23 0.90
C GLN A 94 9.30 -5.03 1.23
N ASP A 95 8.12 -4.50 0.90
CA ASP A 95 6.83 -5.18 1.08
C ASP A 95 6.49 -6.17 -0.05
N GLY A 96 7.42 -6.39 -0.99
CA GLY A 96 7.25 -7.29 -2.13
C GLY A 96 6.46 -6.69 -3.30
N SER A 97 6.08 -5.40 -3.24
CA SER A 97 5.45 -4.71 -4.37
C SER A 97 6.47 -4.18 -5.38
N LEU A 98 6.06 -4.03 -6.63
CA LEU A 98 6.83 -3.30 -7.64
C LEU A 98 6.31 -1.87 -7.73
N LYS A 99 7.15 -0.90 -7.35
CA LYS A 99 6.86 0.53 -7.48
C LYS A 99 7.36 1.06 -8.81
N VAL A 100 6.46 1.63 -9.59
CA VAL A 100 6.75 2.46 -10.76
C VAL A 100 6.60 3.91 -10.33
N ASN A 101 7.71 4.62 -10.17
CA ASN A 101 7.74 6.04 -9.78
C ASN A 101 7.88 6.91 -11.03
N ILE A 102 6.90 7.76 -11.29
CA ILE A 102 6.82 8.58 -12.50
C ILE A 102 6.89 10.07 -12.14
N PRO A 103 7.85 10.82 -12.71
CA PRO A 103 7.98 12.24 -12.43
C PRO A 103 6.85 13.05 -13.08
N ASN A 104 6.38 14.11 -12.41
CA ASN A 104 5.27 14.92 -12.92
C ASN A 104 5.56 15.57 -14.28
N SER A 105 6.83 15.85 -14.60
CA SER A 105 7.24 16.49 -15.87
C SER A 105 6.73 15.74 -17.11
N ILE A 106 6.57 14.42 -17.01
CA ILE A 106 6.01 13.61 -18.09
C ILE A 106 4.55 13.24 -17.89
N SER A 107 3.99 13.40 -16.68
CA SER A 107 2.65 12.93 -16.34
C SER A 107 1.57 13.98 -16.53
N PHE A 108 1.76 15.19 -15.99
CA PHE A 108 0.74 16.23 -15.93
C PHE A 108 1.33 17.64 -16.05
N ASP A 109 0.57 18.55 -16.64
CA ASP A 109 0.88 19.97 -16.57
C ASP A 109 0.59 20.53 -15.17
N THR A 110 1.13 21.72 -14.91
CA THR A 110 0.92 22.46 -13.65
C THR A 110 -0.58 22.65 -13.40
N ASN A 111 -1.02 22.37 -12.17
CA ASN A 111 -2.43 22.47 -11.75
C ASN A 111 -3.43 21.66 -12.59
N SER A 112 -2.94 20.69 -13.37
CA SER A 112 -3.76 19.82 -14.21
C SER A 112 -3.71 18.37 -13.73
N TYR A 113 -4.78 17.64 -14.02
CA TYR A 113 -4.87 16.18 -13.91
C TYR A 113 -5.14 15.52 -15.27
N ALA A 114 -5.01 16.27 -16.37
CA ALA A 114 -5.02 15.70 -17.71
C ALA A 114 -3.69 14.98 -18.00
N ILE A 115 -3.77 13.70 -18.36
CA ILE A 115 -2.61 12.87 -18.67
C ILE A 115 -1.92 13.42 -19.93
N LYS A 116 -0.62 13.63 -19.84
CA LYS A 116 0.21 14.04 -20.98
C LYS A 116 0.53 12.84 -21.87
N PRO A 117 0.64 13.01 -23.21
CA PRO A 117 1.04 11.93 -24.11
C PRO A 117 2.42 11.31 -23.79
N SER A 118 3.32 12.08 -23.16
CA SER A 118 4.61 11.57 -22.68
C SER A 118 4.49 10.50 -21.60
N PHE A 119 3.33 10.35 -20.97
CA PHE A 119 3.04 9.32 -19.99
C PHE A 119 2.55 8.01 -20.64
N ASP A 120 2.06 8.06 -21.88
CA ASP A 120 1.43 6.92 -22.56
C ASP A 120 2.33 5.67 -22.62
N PRO A 121 3.65 5.75 -22.92
CA PRO A 121 4.50 4.55 -22.95
C PRO A 121 4.52 3.80 -21.61
N VAL A 122 4.54 4.53 -20.50
CA VAL A 122 4.56 3.95 -19.16
C VAL A 122 3.19 3.35 -18.82
N LEU A 123 2.10 4.08 -19.08
CA LEU A 123 0.75 3.62 -18.80
C LEU A 123 0.35 2.40 -19.65
N ASN A 124 0.74 2.39 -20.92
CA ASN A 124 0.51 1.26 -21.81
C ASN A 124 1.29 0.02 -21.36
N SER A 125 2.55 0.19 -20.93
CA SER A 125 3.35 -0.92 -20.41
C SER A 125 2.72 -1.51 -19.14
N VAL A 126 2.33 -0.66 -18.18
CA VAL A 126 1.65 -1.09 -16.95
C VAL A 126 0.32 -1.79 -17.26
N THR A 127 -0.51 -1.19 -18.13
CA THR A 127 -1.79 -1.75 -18.54
C THR A 127 -1.61 -3.13 -19.18
N GLN A 128 -0.69 -3.27 -20.14
CA GLN A 128 -0.41 -4.53 -20.80
C GLN A 128 0.09 -5.60 -19.82
N THR A 129 0.97 -5.22 -18.89
CA THR A 129 1.40 -6.11 -17.81
C THR A 129 0.20 -6.59 -16.98
N MET A 130 -0.70 -5.70 -16.56
CA MET A 130 -1.87 -6.08 -15.77
C MET A 130 -2.88 -6.94 -16.54
N GLN A 131 -2.97 -6.78 -17.86
CA GLN A 131 -3.78 -7.65 -18.71
C GLN A 131 -3.18 -9.06 -18.80
N GLN A 132 -1.86 -9.17 -18.92
CA GLN A 132 -1.13 -10.44 -19.00
C GLN A 132 -1.07 -11.19 -17.66
N HIS A 133 -1.18 -10.45 -16.55
CA HIS A 133 -1.07 -10.95 -15.20
C HIS A 133 -2.35 -10.64 -14.41
N PRO A 134 -3.43 -11.43 -14.56
CA PRO A 134 -4.73 -11.18 -13.91
C PRO A 134 -4.67 -11.20 -12.38
N GLU A 135 -3.66 -11.85 -11.80
CA GLU A 135 -3.36 -11.88 -10.37
C GLU A 135 -2.84 -10.54 -9.80
N LEU A 136 -2.46 -9.59 -10.67
CA LEU A 136 -1.95 -8.30 -10.21
C LEU A 136 -3.07 -7.33 -9.88
N ILE A 137 -2.84 -6.51 -8.87
CA ILE A 137 -3.62 -5.33 -8.55
C ILE A 137 -2.70 -4.11 -8.55
N ALA A 138 -3.27 -2.92 -8.77
CA ALA A 138 -2.54 -1.66 -8.75
C ALA A 138 -3.13 -0.69 -7.73
N ASN A 139 -2.23 -0.07 -6.97
CA ASN A 139 -2.52 1.12 -6.18
C ASN A 139 -1.77 2.31 -6.77
N VAL A 140 -2.52 3.33 -7.17
CA VAL A 140 -1.99 4.56 -7.74
C VAL A 140 -1.97 5.64 -6.67
N VAL A 141 -0.81 6.24 -6.44
CA VAL A 141 -0.61 7.27 -5.43
C VAL A 141 -0.13 8.57 -6.07
N GLY A 142 -0.88 9.64 -5.89
CA GLY A 142 -0.50 10.98 -6.34
C GLY A 142 0.21 11.76 -5.23
N HIS A 143 1.25 12.51 -5.60
CA HIS A 143 1.98 13.38 -4.68
C HIS A 143 2.18 14.77 -5.29
N THR A 144 2.27 15.78 -4.43
CA THR A 144 2.59 17.17 -4.78
C THR A 144 3.81 17.64 -3.99
N ASP A 145 4.34 18.81 -4.37
CA ASP A 145 5.24 19.58 -3.50
C ASP A 145 4.42 20.42 -2.49
N ASN A 146 5.11 21.32 -1.78
CA ASN A 146 4.55 22.16 -0.74
C ASN A 146 4.22 23.61 -1.17
N THR A 147 4.13 23.91 -2.47
CA THR A 147 3.97 25.33 -2.91
C THR A 147 2.54 25.85 -2.81
N SER A 148 1.56 24.95 -2.81
CA SER A 148 0.13 25.28 -2.79
C SER A 148 -0.52 24.92 -1.46
N GLN A 149 -1.77 25.37 -1.25
CA GLN A 149 -2.52 25.08 -0.03
C GLN A 149 -2.68 23.56 0.18
N PRO A 150 -2.50 23.03 1.41
CA PRO A 150 -2.55 21.59 1.67
C PRO A 150 -3.81 20.90 1.17
N ALA A 151 -4.98 21.53 1.36
CA ALA A 151 -6.27 21.00 0.89
C ALA A 151 -6.34 20.91 -0.65
N TYR A 152 -5.83 21.94 -1.34
CA TYR A 152 -5.75 21.95 -2.80
C TYR A 152 -4.81 20.84 -3.31
N ASN A 153 -3.64 20.69 -2.68
CA ASN A 153 -2.68 19.64 -2.99
C ASN A 153 -3.25 18.24 -2.80
N GLN A 154 -4.04 18.04 -1.75
CA GLN A 154 -4.76 16.80 -1.50
C GLN A 154 -5.76 16.48 -2.63
N THR A 155 -6.58 17.45 -3.04
CA THR A 155 -7.52 17.27 -4.15
C THR A 155 -6.81 17.03 -5.48
N LEU A 156 -5.76 17.80 -5.79
CA LEU A 156 -5.02 17.67 -7.04
C LEU A 156 -4.34 16.31 -7.16
N SER A 157 -3.66 15.86 -6.10
CA SER A 157 -3.02 14.53 -6.07
C SER A 157 -4.04 13.40 -6.19
N GLN A 158 -5.20 13.51 -5.54
CA GLN A 158 -6.28 12.52 -5.65
C GLN A 158 -6.82 12.43 -7.08
N ASN A 159 -7.09 13.57 -7.73
CA ASN A 159 -7.59 13.60 -9.10
C ASN A 159 -6.58 13.05 -10.11
N ARG A 160 -5.28 13.30 -9.91
CA ARG A 160 -4.21 12.72 -10.73
C ARG A 160 -4.14 11.21 -10.59
N ALA A 161 -4.20 10.70 -9.36
CA ALA A 161 -4.22 9.26 -9.10
C ALA A 161 -5.45 8.60 -9.74
N GLN A 162 -6.63 9.23 -9.61
CA GLN A 162 -7.86 8.75 -10.24
C GLN A 162 -7.76 8.76 -11.77
N SER A 163 -7.21 9.82 -12.37
CA SER A 163 -7.06 9.90 -13.82
C SER A 163 -6.22 8.75 -14.38
N VAL A 164 -5.13 8.40 -13.70
CA VAL A 164 -4.28 7.24 -14.06
C VAL A 164 -5.01 5.92 -13.87
N ALA A 165 -5.70 5.72 -12.75
CA ALA A 165 -6.48 4.50 -12.53
C ALA A 165 -7.61 4.36 -13.58
N SER A 166 -8.31 5.45 -13.90
CA SER A 166 -9.34 5.50 -14.93
C SER A 166 -8.76 5.19 -16.31
N PHE A 167 -7.58 5.71 -16.65
CA PHE A 167 -6.89 5.35 -17.89
C PHE A 167 -6.65 3.83 -17.96
N ILE A 168 -6.07 3.23 -16.92
CA ILE A 168 -5.78 1.79 -16.92
C ILE A 168 -7.09 0.97 -17.02
N ALA A 169 -8.15 1.44 -16.36
CA ALA A 169 -9.46 0.80 -16.40
C ALA A 169 -10.09 0.81 -17.80
N THR A 170 -10.09 1.98 -18.46
CA THR A 170 -10.68 2.12 -19.80
C THR A 170 -9.93 1.34 -20.87
N HIS A 171 -8.68 0.96 -20.59
CA HIS A 171 -7.86 0.11 -21.45
C HIS A 171 -7.92 -1.37 -21.04
N GLY A 172 -8.99 -1.81 -20.36
CA GLY A 172 -9.33 -3.23 -20.23
C GLY A 172 -8.87 -3.92 -18.95
N VAL A 173 -8.40 -3.18 -17.95
CA VAL A 173 -8.18 -3.73 -16.60
C VAL A 173 -9.42 -3.51 -15.74
N ALA A 174 -9.88 -4.56 -15.06
CA ALA A 174 -11.07 -4.48 -14.21
C ALA A 174 -10.89 -3.45 -13.08
N ALA A 175 -11.86 -2.55 -12.89
CA ALA A 175 -11.80 -1.46 -11.90
C ALA A 175 -11.56 -1.94 -10.47
N GLN A 176 -12.04 -3.14 -10.12
CA GLN A 176 -11.86 -3.78 -8.81
C GLN A 176 -10.39 -4.12 -8.51
N ARG A 177 -9.53 -4.17 -9.53
CA ARG A 177 -8.08 -4.39 -9.40
C ARG A 177 -7.31 -3.08 -9.24
N LEU A 178 -8.00 -1.94 -9.24
CA LEU A 178 -7.41 -0.61 -9.27
C LEU A 178 -7.87 0.20 -8.07
N SER A 179 -6.94 0.91 -7.44
CA SER A 179 -7.22 1.87 -6.38
C SER A 179 -6.41 3.14 -6.59
N ALA A 180 -6.95 4.27 -6.13
CA ALA A 180 -6.34 5.58 -6.32
C ALA A 180 -6.38 6.40 -5.03
N SER A 181 -5.23 6.96 -4.64
CA SER A 181 -5.08 7.74 -3.40
C SER A 181 -4.22 8.98 -3.65
N GLY A 182 -4.67 10.15 -3.21
CA GLY A 182 -3.86 11.35 -3.13
C GLY A 182 -3.18 11.45 -1.77
N MET A 183 -1.90 11.81 -1.74
CA MET A 183 -1.16 12.07 -0.50
C MET A 183 -0.82 13.55 -0.32
N GLY A 184 -1.17 14.40 -1.28
CA GLY A 184 -0.78 15.81 -1.32
C GLY A 184 0.73 15.95 -1.11
N GLN A 185 1.11 16.81 -0.17
CA GLN A 185 2.50 17.10 0.18
C GLN A 185 3.03 16.29 1.37
N ASN A 186 2.29 15.28 1.83
CA ASN A 186 2.52 14.65 3.14
C ASN A 186 3.61 13.56 3.12
N GLN A 187 4.07 13.14 1.95
CA GLN A 187 5.12 12.13 1.77
C GLN A 187 6.22 12.62 0.81
N PRO A 188 7.00 13.64 1.19
CA PRO A 188 8.12 14.11 0.39
C PRO A 188 9.23 13.06 0.38
N ILE A 189 9.83 12.86 -0.78
CA ILE A 189 11.02 12.02 -0.99
C ILE A 189 12.30 12.84 -1.15
N ALA A 190 12.16 14.16 -1.24
CA ALA A 190 13.26 15.11 -1.40
C ALA A 190 12.94 16.44 -0.70
N ASP A 191 13.95 17.29 -0.58
CA ASP A 191 13.83 18.57 0.11
C ASP A 191 12.93 19.57 -0.65
N ASN A 192 11.82 19.95 -0.03
CA ASN A 192 10.88 20.93 -0.55
C ASN A 192 11.44 22.37 -0.59
N SER A 193 12.55 22.65 0.08
CA SER A 193 13.19 23.96 0.03
C SER A 193 13.81 24.27 -1.34
N THR A 194 14.19 23.24 -2.10
CA THR A 194 14.86 23.37 -3.40
C THR A 194 13.91 23.07 -4.57
N GLU A 195 14.12 23.71 -5.73
CA GLU A 195 13.30 23.40 -6.91
C GLU A 195 13.51 21.97 -7.40
N ALA A 196 14.75 21.47 -7.33
CA ALA A 196 15.06 20.09 -7.69
C ALA A 196 14.31 19.08 -6.80
N GLY A 197 14.28 19.29 -5.48
CA GLY A 197 13.57 18.41 -4.56
C GLY A 197 12.04 18.53 -4.70
N ARG A 198 11.50 19.73 -4.94
CA ARG A 198 10.07 19.88 -5.29
C ARG A 198 9.72 19.13 -6.57
N ALA A 199 10.56 19.19 -7.60
CA ALA A 199 10.36 18.45 -8.84
C ALA A 199 10.33 16.93 -8.62
N GLN A 200 11.14 16.41 -7.69
CA GLN A 200 11.10 15.00 -7.29
C GLN A 200 9.84 14.66 -6.49
N ASN A 201 9.37 15.56 -5.62
CA ASN A 201 8.16 15.34 -4.82
C ASN A 201 6.88 15.31 -5.66
N ARG A 202 6.83 16.12 -6.73
CA ARG A 202 5.76 16.08 -7.74
C ARG A 202 5.88 14.81 -8.58
N ARG A 203 5.13 13.77 -8.21
CA ARG A 203 5.20 12.46 -8.85
C ARG A 203 3.90 11.69 -8.72
N VAL A 204 3.75 10.66 -9.55
CA VAL A 204 2.77 9.61 -9.36
C VAL A 204 3.52 8.30 -9.18
N GLU A 205 3.07 7.49 -8.23
CA GLU A 205 3.60 6.16 -7.96
C GLU A 205 2.51 5.14 -8.30
N ILE A 206 2.88 4.07 -8.99
CA ILE A 206 2.01 2.91 -9.21
C ILE A 206 2.65 1.72 -8.51
N TYR A 207 1.96 1.17 -7.52
CA TYR A 207 2.38 -0.03 -6.81
C TYR A 207 1.63 -1.23 -7.39
N LEU A 208 2.37 -2.12 -8.04
CA LEU A 208 1.86 -3.41 -8.46
C LEU A 208 2.07 -4.44 -7.35
N ARG A 209 1.02 -5.19 -7.03
CA ARG A 209 1.04 -6.27 -6.03
C ARG A 209 0.38 -7.50 -6.61
N ALA A 210 0.95 -8.67 -6.36
CA ALA A 210 0.35 -9.94 -6.76
C ALA A 210 -0.56 -10.47 -5.65
N THR A 211 -1.77 -10.89 -5.95
CA THR A 211 -2.70 -11.50 -4.98
C THR A 211 -2.60 -13.03 -4.94
N ALA A 212 -1.90 -13.62 -5.92
CA ALA A 212 -1.62 -15.05 -6.02
C ALA A 212 -0.31 -15.29 -6.79
N GLN A 213 0.28 -16.49 -6.67
CA GLN A 213 1.50 -16.86 -7.40
C GLN A 213 1.13 -17.40 -8.80
N PRO A 214 1.90 -17.09 -9.87
CA PRO A 214 1.65 -17.63 -11.20
C PRO A 214 1.64 -19.17 -11.18
N GLY A 215 0.57 -19.79 -11.68
CA GLY A 215 0.43 -21.26 -11.75
C GLY A 215 -0.15 -21.94 -10.51
N GLN A 216 -0.61 -21.19 -9.51
CA GLN A 216 -1.44 -21.72 -8.41
C GLN A 216 -2.90 -21.24 -8.54
N SER A 217 -3.49 -21.38 -9.72
CA SER A 217 -4.94 -21.46 -9.84
C SER A 217 -5.34 -22.87 -9.43
N GLN A 218 -5.98 -23.01 -8.27
CA GLN A 218 -6.80 -24.20 -8.00
C GLN A 218 -8.02 -24.20 -8.92
#